data_AF-A0A920US20-F1
#
_entry.id   AF-A0A920US20-F1
#
_cell.length_a   1.000
_cell.length_b   1.000
_cell.length_c   1.000
_cell.angle_alpha   90.00
_cell.angle_beta   90.00
_cell.angle_gamma   90.00
#
_symmetry.space_group_name_H-M   'P 1'
#
loop_
_entity.id
_entity.type
_entity.pdbx_description
1 polymer ?
#
loop_
_entity_poly.entity_id
_entity_poly.type
_entity_poly.pdbx_seq_one_letter_code
_entity_poly.pdbx_strand_id
1 'polypeptide(L)' 'MDISDGLVDDLKKLARSSNTSILIDMSAIPVDSKLLPIFGPESIEHALNGGEDYELLFTAPSVIVKNIQRKVEVKSQ' A
#
# COMPACT_ATOMS: atom_id res chain seq x y z
N MET A 1 -6.35 8.97 0.62
CA MET A 1 -5.53 9.58 1.69
C MET A 1 -4.09 9.21 1.44
N ASP A 2 -3.17 9.78 2.17
CA ASP A 2 -1.75 9.43 2.17
C ASP A 2 -1.43 8.44 3.30
N ILE A 3 -0.31 7.73 3.18
CA ILE A 3 0.26 6.87 4.21
C ILE A 3 1.29 7.69 4.99
N SER A 4 0.97 8.05 6.24
CA SER A 4 1.85 8.82 7.11
C SER A 4 2.28 8.04 8.35
N ASP A 5 1.34 7.28 8.94
CA ASP A 5 1.53 6.59 10.22
C ASP A 5 1.74 5.07 10.01
N GLY A 6 1.73 4.65 8.76
CA GLY A 6 1.91 3.28 8.32
C GLY A 6 0.65 2.66 7.76
N LEU A 7 0.85 1.73 6.81
CA LEU A 7 -0.21 1.15 5.99
C LEU A 7 -1.35 0.59 6.83
N VAL A 8 -1.04 -0.14 7.90
CA VAL A 8 -2.05 -0.77 8.76
C VAL A 8 -2.91 0.27 9.47
N ASP A 9 -2.31 1.33 10.01
CA ASP A 9 -3.04 2.34 10.78
C ASP A 9 -3.87 3.26 9.87
N ASP A 10 -3.34 3.61 8.71
CA ASP A 10 -4.09 4.40 7.73
C ASP A 10 -5.22 3.59 7.06
N LEU A 11 -5.04 2.28 6.84
CA LEU A 11 -6.13 1.40 6.42
C LEU A 11 -7.22 1.27 7.49
N LYS A 12 -6.87 1.21 8.79
CA LYS A 12 -7.87 1.23 9.87
C LYS A 12 -8.67 2.54 9.86
N LYS A 13 -8.02 3.69 9.65
CA LYS A 13 -8.71 4.99 9.52
C LYS A 13 -9.67 4.99 8.35
N LEU A 14 -9.24 4.48 7.19
CA LEU A 14 -10.07 4.36 5.99
C LEU A 14 -11.27 3.42 6.17
N ALA A 15 -11.04 2.25 6.79
CA ALA A 15 -12.09 1.27 7.06
C ALA A 15 -13.16 1.84 7.99
N ARG A 16 -12.74 2.52 9.06
CA ARG A 16 -13.63 3.19 10.02
C ARG A 16 -14.45 4.30 9.37
N SER A 17 -13.82 5.18 8.59
CA SER A 17 -14.53 6.28 7.92
C SER A 17 -15.52 5.79 6.86
N SER A 18 -15.24 4.63 6.25
CA SER A 18 -16.08 4.01 5.22
C SER A 18 -17.10 3.01 5.79
N ASN A 19 -17.12 2.79 7.11
CA ASN A 19 -17.94 1.78 7.79
C ASN A 19 -17.85 0.39 7.14
N THR A 20 -16.62 -0.06 6.84
CA THR A 20 -16.36 -1.33 6.16
C THR A 20 -15.20 -2.08 6.82
N SER A 21 -14.96 -3.32 6.39
CA SER A 21 -13.75 -4.08 6.69
C SER A 21 -12.86 -4.17 5.46
N ILE A 22 -11.55 -4.30 5.67
CA ILE A 22 -10.55 -4.42 4.60
C ILE A 22 -9.79 -5.72 4.82
N LEU A 23 -9.72 -6.55 3.78
CA LEU A 23 -8.87 -7.73 3.73
C LEU A 23 -7.66 -7.40 2.85
N ILE A 24 -6.46 -7.68 3.35
CA ILE A 24 -5.20 -7.41 2.65
C ILE A 24 -4.56 -8.74 2.29
N ASP A 25 -4.13 -8.87 1.03
CA ASP A 25 -3.23 -9.92 0.61
C ASP A 25 -1.78 -9.49 0.91
N MET A 26 -1.17 -10.12 1.90
CA MET A 26 0.19 -9.84 2.34
C MET A 26 1.22 -10.01 1.22
N SER A 27 0.97 -10.92 0.25
CA SER A 27 1.89 -11.17 -0.86
C SER A 27 1.88 -10.06 -1.92
N ALA A 28 0.84 -9.21 -1.91
CA ALA A 28 0.67 -8.11 -2.85
C ALA A 28 1.23 -6.77 -2.33
N ILE A 29 1.74 -6.73 -1.09
CA ILE A 29 2.33 -5.52 -0.51
C ILE A 29 3.71 -5.29 -1.14
N PRO A 30 3.94 -4.16 -1.82
CA PRO A 30 5.25 -3.85 -2.37
C PRO A 30 6.23 -3.57 -1.24
N VAL A 31 7.39 -4.22 -1.29
CA VAL A 31 8.52 -3.95 -0.41
C VAL A 31 9.68 -3.53 -1.31
N ASP A 32 10.35 -2.42 -0.97
CA ASP A 32 11.52 -2.00 -1.74
C ASP A 32 12.60 -3.10 -1.65
N SER A 33 13.04 -3.57 -2.81
CA SER A 33 14.13 -4.54 -2.98
C SER A 33 15.41 -4.17 -2.21
N LYS A 34 15.65 -2.88 -1.95
CA LYS A 34 16.80 -2.38 -1.17
C LYS A 34 16.71 -2.67 0.32
N LEU A 35 15.50 -2.92 0.84
CA LEU A 35 15.28 -3.25 2.24
C LEU A 35 15.60 -4.72 2.53
N LEU A 36 15.43 -5.61 1.55
CA LEU A 36 15.63 -7.06 1.72
C LEU A 36 17.05 -7.43 2.20
N PRO A 37 18.16 -6.86 1.69
CA PRO A 37 19.50 -7.16 2.19
C PRO A 37 19.77 -6.62 3.61
N ILE A 38 18.99 -5.64 4.06
CA ILE A 38 19.20 -4.94 5.34
C ILE A 38 18.36 -5.59 6.44
N PHE A 39 17.09 -5.84 6.14
CA PHE A 39 16.08 -6.28 7.10
C PHE A 39 15.52 -7.66 6.81
N GLY A 40 15.87 -8.31 5.70
CA GLY A 40 15.44 -9.68 5.41
C GLY A 40 13.90 -9.84 5.47
N PRO A 41 13.38 -10.88 6.13
CA PRO A 41 11.95 -11.07 6.33
C PRO A 41 11.23 -9.89 7.02
N GLU A 42 11.90 -9.19 7.92
CA GLU A 42 11.36 -8.06 8.69
C GLU A 42 11.05 -6.83 7.80
N SER A 43 11.53 -6.81 6.55
CA SER A 43 11.21 -5.76 5.57
C SER A 43 9.69 -5.57 5.37
N ILE A 44 8.90 -6.63 5.53
CA ILE A 44 7.43 -6.53 5.44
C ILE A 44 6.82 -5.79 6.63
N GLU A 45 7.39 -5.94 7.84
CA GLU A 45 6.92 -5.22 9.02
C GLU A 45 7.15 -3.72 8.87
N HIS A 46 8.26 -3.33 8.23
CA HIS A 46 8.52 -1.96 7.85
C HIS A 46 7.51 -1.44 6.82
N ALA A 47 7.13 -2.22 5.80
CA ALA A 47 6.10 -1.79 4.84
C ALA A 47 4.69 -1.69 5.47
N LEU A 48 4.42 -2.44 6.54
CA LEU A 48 3.12 -2.45 7.23
C LEU A 48 2.98 -1.34 8.26
N ASN A 49 4.03 -1.11 9.05
CA ASN A 49 3.99 -0.26 10.24
C ASN A 49 4.96 0.92 10.16
N GLY A 50 5.89 0.90 9.21
CA GLY A 50 6.70 2.06 8.87
C GLY A 50 5.82 3.15 8.30
N GLY A 51 6.07 4.39 8.72
CA GLY A 51 5.38 5.57 8.25
C GLY A 51 6.31 6.45 7.42
N GLU A 52 5.89 7.70 7.21
CA GLU A 52 6.66 8.72 6.48
C GLU A 52 6.96 8.40 5.00
N ASP A 53 6.32 7.37 4.44
CA ASP A 53 6.41 7.05 3.01
C ASP A 53 5.64 8.07 2.15
N TYR A 54 4.58 8.68 2.69
CA TYR A 54 3.70 9.64 2.02
C TYR A 54 3.11 9.14 0.69
N GLU A 55 2.98 7.83 0.56
CA GLU A 55 2.38 7.18 -0.61
C GLU A 55 0.84 7.33 -0.63
N LEU A 56 0.24 7.20 -1.80
CA LEU A 56 -1.22 7.33 -1.95
C LEU A 56 -1.97 6.03 -1.61
N LEU A 57 -2.88 6.12 -0.64
CA LEU A 57 -3.81 5.07 -0.25
C LEU A 57 -5.24 5.39 -0.71
N PHE A 58 -5.82 4.50 -1.54
CA PHE A 58 -7.18 4.65 -2.06
C PHE A 58 -7.83 3.30 -2.37
N THR A 59 -9.17 3.32 -2.51
CA THR A 59 -9.97 2.19 -2.99
C THR A 59 -10.75 2.59 -4.23
N ALA A 60 -10.97 1.65 -5.14
CA ALA A 60 -11.80 1.86 -6.32
C ALA A 60 -12.33 0.51 -6.83
N PRO A 61 -13.43 0.50 -7.62
CA PRO A 61 -13.86 -0.68 -8.36
C PRO A 61 -12.71 -1.27 -9.19
N SER A 62 -12.65 -2.60 -9.28
CA SER A 62 -11.54 -3.32 -9.93
C SER A 62 -11.28 -2.87 -11.38
N VAL A 63 -12.32 -2.49 -12.13
CA VAL A 63 -12.20 -1.95 -13.49
C VAL A 63 -11.42 -0.62 -13.50
N ILE A 64 -11.64 0.25 -12.52
CA ILE A 64 -10.92 1.52 -12.40
C ILE A 64 -9.46 1.26 -12.03
N VAL A 65 -9.19 0.39 -11.06
CA VAL A 65 -7.82 0.03 -10.65
C VAL A 65 -7.02 -0.51 -11.85
N LYS A 66 -7.59 -1.45 -12.62
CA LYS A 66 -6.96 -1.99 -13.83
C LYS A 66 -6.65 -0.92 -14.88
N ASN A 67 -7.54 0.06 -15.03
CA ASN A 67 -7.33 1.16 -15.97
C ASN A 67 -6.22 2.12 -15.51
N ILE A 68 -6.10 2.36 -14.20
CA ILE A 68 -5.01 3.16 -13.62
C ILE A 68 -3.68 2.43 -13.81
N GLN A 69 -3.59 1.14 -13.43
CA GLN A 69 -2.38 0.33 -13.57
C GLN A 69 -1.83 0.37 -15.00
N ARG A 70 -2.69 0.14 -16.00
CA ARG A 70 -2.30 0.23 -17.42
C ARG A 70 -1.73 1.60 -17.80
N LYS A 71 -2.29 2.69 -17.27
CA LYS A 71 -1.83 4.06 -17.60
C LYS A 71 -0.54 4.44 -16.88
N VAL A 72 -0.30 3.88 -15.69
CA VAL A 72 0.93 4.11 -14.92
C VAL A 72 2.10 3.38 -15.57
N GLU A 73 1.92 2.13 -15.99
CA GLU A 73 2.97 1.36 -16.71
C GLU A 73 3.41 2.03 -18.02
N VAL A 74 2.49 2.72 -18.72
CA VAL A 74 2.80 3.42 -19.99
C VAL A 74 3.68 4.66 -19.80
N LYS A 75 3.76 5.22 -18.58
CA LYS A 75 4.58 6.41 -18.29
C LYS A 75 5.99 6.09 -17.78
N SER A 76 6.31 4.82 -17.55
CA SER A 76 7.62 4.37 -17.05
C SER A 76 8.54 3.87 -18.17
N GLN A 77 8.25 4.18 -19.44
CA GLN A 77 9.14 3.99 -20.59
C GLN A 77 9.66 5.32 -21.12
#